data_AF-A0AAX0VA00-F1
#
_entry.id   AF-A0AAX0VA00-F1
#
_cell.length_a   1.000
_cell.length_b   1.000
_cell.length_c   1.000
_cell.angle_alpha   90.00
_cell.angle_beta   90.00
_cell.angle_gamma   90.00
#
_symmetry.space_group_name_H-M   'P 1'
#
loop_
_entity.id
_entity.type
_entity.pdbx_description
1 polymer ?
#
loop_
_entity_poly.entity_id
_entity_poly.type
_entity_poly.pdbx_seq_one_letter_code
_entity_poly.pdbx_strand_id
1 'polypeptide(L)'
;MRDLKEWSQIGQQLADQGTPLFCPKCNFNLKGERFCPNCNTKIVYPGENSNDSINKMIKFGDRMNKAGNSMSNFGTSMTIGCTIPVLIIILIILFL
;
A
#
# COMPACT_ATOMS: atom_id res chain seq x y z
N MET A 1 -24.46 -6.57 -16.92
CA MET A 1 -23.39 -6.33 -17.91
C MET A 1 -22.08 -6.80 -17.30
N ARG A 2 -21.20 -7.48 -18.06
CA ARG A 2 -19.90 -7.94 -17.53
C ARG A 2 -18.90 -6.80 -17.64
N ASP A 3 -18.77 -6.04 -16.56
CA ASP A 3 -17.68 -5.08 -16.36
C ASP A 3 -16.35 -5.84 -16.26
N LEU A 4 -15.80 -6.25 -17.40
CA LEU A 4 -14.43 -6.77 -17.55
C LEU A 4 -13.43 -5.61 -17.44
N LYS A 5 -13.57 -4.76 -16.43
CA LYS A 5 -12.52 -3.85 -16.02
C LYS A 5 -11.54 -4.70 -15.22
N GLU A 6 -10.75 -5.48 -15.93
CA GLU A 6 -9.70 -6.29 -15.34
C GLU A 6 -8.59 -5.33 -14.91
N TRP A 7 -8.56 -4.98 -13.63
CA TRP A 7 -7.53 -4.12 -13.07
C TRP A 7 -6.31 -4.98 -12.67
N SER A 8 -5.11 -4.45 -12.89
CA SER A 8 -3.89 -5.06 -12.36
C SER A 8 -3.61 -4.46 -10.99
N GLN A 9 -3.36 -5.32 -9.98
CA GLN A 9 -3.01 -4.84 -8.62
C GLN A 9 -1.73 -4.00 -8.66
N ILE A 10 -0.73 -4.43 -9.43
CA ILE A 10 0.53 -3.72 -9.62
C ILE A 10 0.33 -2.43 -10.40
N GLY A 11 -0.54 -2.45 -11.41
CA GLY A 11 -0.92 -1.25 -12.15
C GLY A 11 -1.58 -0.19 -11.25
N GLN A 12 -2.45 -0.61 -10.32
CA GLN A 12 -3.06 0.29 -9.34
C GLN A 12 -2.03 0.83 -8.34
N GLN A 13 -1.15 -0.03 -7.81
CA GLN A 13 -0.08 0.41 -6.90
C GLN A 13 0.84 1.45 -7.55
N LEU A 14 1.22 1.26 -8.81
CA LEU A 14 2.03 2.24 -9.55
C LEU A 14 1.29 3.57 -9.77
N ALA A 15 -0.02 3.51 -10.03
CA ALA A 15 -0.86 4.70 -10.15
C ALA A 15 -1.02 5.44 -8.81
N ASP A 16 -1.16 4.71 -7.69
CA ASP A 16 -1.21 5.26 -6.33
C ASP A 16 0.12 5.88 -5.92
N GLN A 17 1.24 5.34 -6.42
CA GLN A 17 2.58 5.94 -6.30
C GLN A 17 2.76 7.20 -7.18
N GLY A 18 1.74 7.59 -7.96
CA GLY A 18 1.79 8.74 -8.84
C GLY A 18 2.63 8.52 -10.10
N THR A 19 2.94 7.26 -10.45
CA THR A 19 3.66 6.94 -11.68
C THR A 19 2.70 7.11 -12.86
N PRO A 20 2.98 8.00 -13.83
CA PRO A 20 2.10 8.18 -14.98
C PRO A 20 2.24 6.97 -15.91
N LEU A 21 1.15 6.21 -16.08
CA LEU A 21 1.11 5.01 -16.92
C LEU A 21 0.47 5.37 -18.25
N PHE A 22 1.17 5.12 -19.37
CA PHE A 22 0.66 5.40 -20.71
C PHE A 22 0.54 4.13 -21.54
N CYS A 23 -0.49 4.08 -22.38
CA CYS A 23 -0.65 2.97 -23.31
C CYS A 23 0.42 3.08 -24.42
N PRO A 24 1.22 2.04 -24.68
CA PRO A 24 2.27 2.08 -25.71
C PRO A 24 1.72 2.21 -27.14
N LYS A 25 0.42 1.97 -27.36
CA LYS A 25 -0.19 1.94 -28.69
C LYS A 25 -0.94 3.23 -29.06
N CYS A 26 -1.65 3.83 -28.10
CA CYS A 26 -2.47 5.02 -28.34
C CYS A 26 -2.15 6.19 -27.40
N ASN A 27 -1.12 6.04 -26.56
CA ASN A 27 -0.67 7.04 -25.59
C ASN A 27 -1.75 7.51 -24.58
N PHE A 28 -2.80 6.70 -24.39
CA PHE A 28 -3.86 6.98 -23.44
C PHE A 28 -3.36 6.86 -22.00
N ASN A 29 -3.82 7.75 -21.11
CA ASN A 29 -3.46 7.74 -19.70
C ASN A 29 -4.20 6.62 -18.95
N LEU A 30 -3.45 5.73 -18.31
CA LEU A 30 -3.94 4.54 -17.63
C LEU A 30 -3.81 4.70 -16.12
N LYS A 31 -4.74 4.08 -15.39
CA LYS A 31 -4.74 4.08 -13.91
C LYS A 31 -4.55 2.67 -13.33
N GLY A 32 -3.85 1.80 -14.06
CA GLY A 32 -3.65 0.39 -13.67
C GLY A 32 -4.62 -0.61 -14.31
N GLU A 33 -5.23 -0.26 -15.43
CA GLU A 33 -6.13 -1.12 -16.19
C GLU A 33 -5.32 -2.15 -17.01
N ARG A 34 -5.66 -3.45 -16.99
CA ARG A 34 -4.99 -4.47 -17.83
C ARG A 34 -5.33 -4.34 -19.31
N PHE A 35 -6.39 -3.64 -19.65
CA PHE A 35 -6.80 -3.39 -21.02
C PHE A 35 -6.99 -1.90 -21.22
N CYS A 36 -6.37 -1.37 -22.26
CA CYS A 36 -6.57 0.04 -22.61
C CYS A 36 -8.03 0.28 -23.03
N PRO A 37 -8.77 1.23 -22.42
CA PRO A 37 -10.17 1.48 -22.75
C PRO A 37 -10.35 2.11 -24.14
N ASN A 38 -9.29 2.70 -24.71
CA ASN A 38 -9.34 3.35 -26.01
C ASN A 38 -8.99 2.39 -27.16
N CYS A 39 -7.94 1.57 -27.01
CA CYS A 39 -7.46 0.70 -28.09
C CYS A 39 -7.56 -0.80 -27.80
N ASN A 40 -8.16 -1.18 -26.66
CA ASN A 40 -8.37 -2.55 -26.18
C ASN A 40 -7.11 -3.42 -26.15
N THR A 41 -5.93 -2.80 -26.12
CA THR A 41 -4.64 -3.50 -26.08
C THR A 41 -4.37 -3.96 -24.65
N LYS A 42 -3.98 -5.23 -24.50
CA LYS A 42 -3.57 -5.79 -23.20
C LYS A 42 -2.26 -5.16 -22.76
N ILE A 43 -2.22 -4.72 -21.51
CA ILE A 43 -1.08 -4.06 -20.88
C ILE A 43 -0.58 -4.99 -19.79
N VAL A 44 0.71 -5.30 -19.84
CA VAL A 44 1.40 -6.13 -18.85
C VAL A 44 2.34 -5.21 -18.08
N TYR A 45 2.14 -5.13 -16.77
CA TYR A 45 2.95 -4.28 -15.91
C TYR A 45 4.21 -5.03 -15.45
N PRO A 46 5.36 -4.35 -15.29
CA PRO A 46 6.57 -4.99 -14.79
C PRO A 46 6.34 -5.51 -13.35
N GLY A 47 6.65 -6.78 -13.10
CA GLY A 47 6.41 -7.45 -11.82
C GLY A 47 5.08 -8.22 -11.73
N GLU A 48 4.27 -8.21 -12.79
CA GLU A 48 3.03 -9.02 -12.88
C GLU A 48 3.36 -10.51 -13.01
N ASN A 49 3.57 -11.18 -11.88
CA ASN A 49 3.55 -12.64 -11.83
C ASN A 49 2.10 -13.08 -11.61
N SER A 50 1.52 -13.73 -12.61
CA SER A 50 0.17 -14.30 -12.55
C SER A 50 0.11 -15.56 -11.69
N ASN A 51 0.57 -15.47 -10.44
CA ASN A 51 0.39 -16.49 -9.42
C ASN A 51 -0.74 -16.04 -8.49
N ASP A 52 -1.88 -16.71 -8.54
CA ASP A 52 -3.04 -16.45 -7.67
C ASP A 52 -2.66 -16.44 -6.17
N SER A 53 -1.65 -17.23 -5.80
CA SER A 53 -1.04 -17.27 -4.48
C SER A 53 -0.46 -15.92 -4.04
N ILE A 54 0.04 -15.11 -4.97
CA ILE A 54 0.65 -13.81 -4.71
C ILE A 54 -0.43 -12.75 -4.47
N ASN A 55 -1.56 -12.78 -5.19
CA ASN A 55 -2.69 -11.90 -4.90
C ASN A 55 -3.21 -12.06 -3.46
N LYS A 56 -3.20 -13.29 -2.93
CA LYS A 56 -3.56 -13.58 -1.53
C LYS A 56 -2.53 -13.02 -0.56
N MET A 57 -1.25 -13.06 -0.92
CA MET A 57 -0.15 -12.53 -0.11
C MET A 57 -0.09 -11.00 -0.13
N ILE A 58 -0.35 -10.35 -1.27
CA ILE A 58 -0.47 -8.88 -1.37
C ILE A 58 -1.63 -8.40 -0.50
N LYS A 59 -2.81 -9.06 -0.58
CA LYS A 59 -3.95 -8.74 0.29
C LYS A 59 -3.66 -8.94 1.78
N PHE A 60 -2.79 -9.90 2.12
CA PHE A 60 -2.33 -10.10 3.49
C PHE A 60 -1.34 -9.01 3.90
N GLY A 61 -0.44 -8.61 2.99
CA GLY A 61 0.51 -7.52 3.14
C GLY A 61 -0.18 -6.17 3.34
N ASP A 62 -1.21 -5.84 2.56
CA ASP A 62 -1.99 -4.60 2.71
C ASP A 62 -2.71 -4.54 4.06
N ARG A 63 -3.29 -5.67 4.49
CA ARG A 63 -3.91 -5.79 5.83
C ARG A 63 -2.87 -5.63 6.93
N MET A 64 -1.68 -6.19 6.76
CA MET A 64 -0.58 -6.08 7.71
C MET A 64 -0.01 -4.66 7.75
N ASN A 65 0.10 -3.97 6.62
CA ASN A 65 0.54 -2.58 6.55
C ASN A 65 -0.46 -1.65 7.26
N LYS A 66 -1.76 -1.84 7.01
CA LYS A 66 -2.82 -1.09 7.68
C LYS A 66 -2.90 -1.37 9.19
N ALA A 67 -2.69 -2.63 9.60
CA ALA A 67 -2.61 -3.01 11.00
C ALA A 67 -1.34 -2.43 11.68
N GLY A 68 -0.20 -2.46 10.99
CA GLY A 68 1.06 -1.91 11.47
C GLY A 68 0.98 -0.40 11.73
N ASN A 69 0.34 0.35 10.82
CA ASN A 69 0.17 1.79 11.00
C ASN A 69 -0.81 2.15 12.14
N SER A 70 -1.66 1.20 12.55
CA SER A 70 -2.50 1.36 13.75
C SER A 70 -1.74 0.98 15.03
N MET A 71 -0.84 -0.01 14.93
CA MET A 71 0.02 -0.46 16.03
C MET A 71 1.12 0.55 16.38
N SER A 72 1.65 1.28 15.39
CA SER A 72 2.58 2.40 15.62
C SER A 72 1.94 3.48 16.49
N ASN A 73 0.73 3.94 16.14
CA ASN A 73 0.02 4.96 16.93
C ASN A 73 -0.34 4.47 18.35
N PHE A 74 -0.68 3.19 18.53
CA PHE A 74 -0.92 2.64 19.86
C PHE A 74 0.35 2.55 20.70
N GLY A 75 1.49 2.16 20.11
CA GLY A 75 2.78 2.11 20.79
C GLY A 75 3.29 3.49 21.24
N THR A 76 3.11 4.52 20.42
CA THR A 76 3.48 5.90 20.79
C THR A 76 2.65 6.41 21.97
N SER A 77 1.36 6.06 22.03
CA SER A 77 0.48 6.42 23.14
C SER A 77 0.92 5.76 24.46
N MET A 78 1.34 4.49 24.42
CA MET A 78 1.82 3.75 25.60
C MET A 78 3.17 4.30 26.11
N THR A 79 4.03 4.74 25.19
CA THR A 79 5.33 5.35 25.53
C THR A 79 5.13 6.70 26.23
N ILE A 80 4.23 7.54 25.69
CA ILE A 80 3.94 8.86 26.25
C ILE A 80 3.19 8.75 27.58
N GLY A 81 2.25 7.80 27.70
CA GLY A 81 1.37 7.68 28.87
C GLY A 81 2.01 7.08 30.12
N CYS A 82 2.96 6.15 29.98
CA CYS A 82 3.50 5.41 31.13
C CYS A 82 5.02 5.51 31.25
N THR A 83 5.78 5.38 30.16
CA THR A 83 7.26 5.36 30.27
C THR A 83 7.87 6.74 30.53
N ILE A 84 7.32 7.82 29.95
CA ILE A 84 7.81 9.19 30.23
C ILE A 84 7.64 9.57 31.70
N PRO A 85 6.45 9.46 32.32
CA PRO A 85 6.30 9.84 33.74
C PRO A 85 7.13 8.96 34.69
N VAL A 86 7.29 7.67 34.42
CA VAL A 86 8.14 6.78 35.24
C VAL A 86 9.61 7.19 35.18
N LEU A 87 10.12 7.54 34.00
CA LEU A 87 11.50 8.04 33.84
C LEU A 87 11.72 9.35 34.59
N ILE A 88 10.75 10.27 34.57
CA ILE A 88 10.82 11.54 35.30
C ILE A 88 10.90 11.29 36.81
N ILE A 89 10.09 10.38 37.35
CA ILE A 89 10.10 10.04 38.79
C ILE A 89 11.46 9.45 39.20
N ILE A 90 12.03 8.56 38.38
CA ILE A 90 13.35 7.95 38.65
C ILE A 90 14.46 9.02 38.67
N LEU A 91 14.42 9.99 37.75
CA LEU A 91 15.40 11.09 37.72
C LEU A 91 15.29 11.99 38.96
N ILE A 92 14.07 12.26 39.44
CA ILE A 92 13.86 13.05 40.66
C ILE A 92 14.44 12.33 41.88
N ILE A 93 14.24 11.01 42.00
CA ILE A 93 14.79 10.21 43.12
C ILE A 93 16.32 10.14 43.08
N LEU A 94 16.94 10.16 41.90
CA LEU A 94 18.40 10.12 41.75
C LEU A 94 19.10 11.45 42.01
N PHE A 95 18.41 12.59 41.81
CA PHE A 95 18.98 13.93 41.96
C PHE A 95 18.61 14.64 43.28
N LEU A 96 17.79 14.01 44.12
CA LEU A 96 17.38 14.49 45.45
C LEU A 96 18.11 13.70 46.55
#